data_AF-A0A845ZPY0-F1
#
_entry.id   AF-A0A845ZPY0-F1
#
_cell.length_a   1.000
_cell.length_b   1.000
_cell.length_c   1.000
_cell.angle_alpha   90.00
_cell.angle_beta   90.00
_cell.angle_gamma   90.00
#
_symmetry.space_group_name_H-M   'P 1'
#
loop_
_entity.id
_entity.type
_entity.pdbx_description
1 polymer ?
#
loop_
_entity_poly.entity_id
_entity_poly.type
_entity_poly.pdbx_seq_one_letter_code
_entity_poly.pdbx_strand_id
1 'polypeptide(L)'
;MTIYFYGTRQKPYGCFSNFSRHGFELDELWWATSEHFFQAQKFVTTDSSWYDKIREAKTPKEAAKMGRNRSHPLRDDWEKVKDEIMQRGVLQKFEARWRR
;
A
#
# COMPACT_ATOMS: atom_id res chain seq x y z
N MET A 1 -21.30 7.74 16.73
CA MET A 1 -20.34 8.85 16.61
C MET A 1 -19.59 8.66 15.30
N THR A 2 -19.61 9.64 14.40
CA THR A 2 -18.93 9.56 13.09
C THR A 2 -17.58 10.26 13.17
N ILE A 3 -16.54 9.69 12.58
CA ILE A 3 -15.19 10.27 12.54
C ILE A 3 -14.88 10.69 11.11
N TYR A 4 -14.68 11.99 10.89
CA TYR A 4 -14.16 12.53 9.62
C TYR A 4 -12.64 12.74 9.76
N PHE A 5 -11.86 12.14 8.87
CA PHE A 5 -10.41 12.30 8.84
C PHE A 5 -9.89 12.51 7.42
N TYR A 6 -8.82 13.30 7.29
CA TYR A 6 -8.19 13.63 6.02
C TYR A 6 -6.67 13.78 6.17
N GLY A 7 -5.95 12.96 5.40
CA GLY A 7 -4.50 13.01 5.31
C GLY A 7 -3.77 12.44 6.54
N THR A 8 -2.45 12.29 6.39
CA THR A 8 -1.59 11.61 7.37
C THR A 8 -1.23 12.47 8.58
N ARG A 9 -1.38 13.80 8.46
CA ARG A 9 -0.98 14.77 9.49
C ARG A 9 -2.05 15.06 10.53
N GLN A 10 -3.31 14.68 10.27
CA GLN A 10 -4.39 14.91 11.22
C GLN A 10 -4.15 14.08 12.48
N LYS A 11 -4.30 14.69 13.65
CA LYS A 11 -4.26 13.98 14.94
C LYS A 11 -5.69 13.84 15.49
N PRO A 12 -6.04 12.71 16.13
CA PRO A 12 -5.27 11.48 16.24
C PRO A 12 -5.38 10.55 15.01
N TYR A 13 -6.24 10.89 14.03
CA TYR A 13 -6.75 9.94 13.03
C TYR A 13 -5.92 9.77 11.74
N GLY A 14 -4.78 10.44 11.61
CA GLY A 14 -3.93 10.34 10.42
C GLY A 14 -3.37 8.94 10.19
N CYS A 15 -3.33 8.10 11.23
CA CYS A 15 -3.01 6.68 11.15
C CYS A 15 -4.01 5.88 10.30
N PHE A 16 -5.23 6.36 10.09
CA PHE A 16 -6.22 5.67 9.24
C PHE A 16 -5.96 5.85 7.74
N SER A 17 -5.08 6.78 7.35
CA SER A 17 -4.69 6.95 5.95
C SER A 17 -3.78 5.79 5.47
N ASN A 18 -4.01 5.27 4.27
CA ASN A 18 -3.10 4.31 3.61
C ASN A 18 -1.72 4.89 3.29
N PHE A 19 -1.60 6.23 3.31
CA PHE A 19 -0.35 6.96 3.11
C PHE A 19 0.42 7.16 4.42
N SER A 20 -0.14 6.76 5.57
CA SER A 20 0.53 6.90 6.85
C SER A 20 1.77 6.00 6.89
N ARG A 21 2.90 6.52 7.40
CA ARG A 21 4.18 5.79 7.56
C ARG A 21 4.15 4.83 8.76
N HIS A 22 3.18 3.95 8.71
CA HIS A 22 3.05 2.78 9.55
C HIS A 22 3.35 1.61 8.61
N GLY A 23 4.64 1.28 8.45
CA GLY A 23 5.11 0.19 7.60
C GLY A 23 5.18 -1.19 8.27
N PHE A 24 4.84 -2.25 7.55
CA PHE A 24 4.61 -3.57 8.12
C PHE A 24 5.31 -4.64 7.29
N GLU A 25 5.50 -5.80 7.90
CA GLU A 25 5.98 -7.00 7.20
C GLU A 25 4.79 -7.81 6.71
N LEU A 26 4.80 -8.20 5.43
CA LEU A 26 3.80 -9.08 4.82
C LEU A 26 4.47 -9.86 3.68
N ASP A 27 4.22 -11.17 3.64
CA ASP A 27 4.83 -12.09 2.67
C ASP A 27 6.38 -11.98 2.67
N GLU A 28 6.98 -11.97 3.87
CA GLU A 28 8.43 -11.84 4.11
C GLU A 28 9.08 -10.53 3.59
N LEU A 29 8.25 -9.57 3.18
CA LEU A 29 8.69 -8.29 2.65
C LEU A 29 8.25 -7.14 3.56
N TRP A 30 9.13 -6.16 3.71
CA TRP A 30 8.81 -4.91 4.38
C TRP A 30 8.12 -3.92 3.45
N TRP A 31 7.00 -3.36 3.91
CA TRP A 31 6.20 -2.37 3.18
C TRP A 31 6.15 -1.06 3.95
N ALA A 32 6.65 0.03 3.37
CA ALA A 32 6.70 1.33 4.05
C ALA A 32 5.31 1.90 4.40
N THR A 33 4.29 1.60 3.58
CA THR A 33 2.87 1.93 3.84
C THR A 33 1.97 0.92 3.12
N SER A 34 0.69 0.84 3.51
CA SER A 34 -0.30 0.00 2.79
C SER A 34 -0.48 0.43 1.33
N GLU A 35 -0.24 1.71 1.00
CA GLU A 35 -0.20 2.19 -0.39
C GLU A 35 0.92 1.56 -1.22
N HIS A 36 2.12 1.33 -0.67
CA HIS A 36 3.20 0.66 -1.41
C HIS A 36 2.80 -0.77 -1.76
N PHE A 37 2.27 -1.50 -0.77
CA PHE A 37 1.76 -2.85 -0.96
C PHE A 37 0.69 -2.90 -2.06
N PHE A 38 -0.35 -2.09 -1.93
CA PHE A 38 -1.48 -2.11 -2.87
C PHE A 38 -1.06 -1.78 -4.31
N GLN A 39 -0.18 -0.80 -4.49
CA GLN A 39 0.27 -0.39 -5.82
C GLN A 39 1.22 -1.41 -6.45
N ALA A 40 2.11 -2.02 -5.67
CA ALA A 40 3.03 -3.04 -6.16
C ALA A 40 2.25 -4.29 -6.62
N GLN A 41 1.25 -4.71 -5.85
CA GLN A 41 0.48 -5.93 -6.12
C GLN A 41 -0.31 -5.93 -7.45
N LYS A 42 -0.46 -4.78 -8.09
CA LYS A 42 -0.95 -4.69 -9.47
C LYS A 42 -0.07 -5.43 -10.47
N PHE A 43 1.23 -5.58 -10.18
CA PHE A 43 2.24 -6.05 -11.11
C PHE A 43 2.91 -7.36 -10.67
N VAL A 44 2.45 -7.96 -9.57
CA VAL A 44 3.09 -9.13 -8.95
C VAL A 44 3.23 -10.33 -9.91
N THR A 45 2.31 -10.50 -10.85
CA THR A 45 2.34 -11.58 -11.86
C THR A 45 2.77 -11.13 -13.26
N THR A 46 2.95 -9.82 -13.48
CA THR A 46 3.11 -9.26 -14.84
C THR A 46 4.40 -8.47 -15.04
N ASP A 47 4.92 -7.81 -14.01
CA ASP A 47 6.16 -7.03 -14.08
C ASP A 47 6.85 -6.97 -12.70
N SER A 48 7.65 -8.00 -12.41
CA SER A 48 8.39 -8.12 -11.15
C SER A 48 9.38 -6.96 -10.92
N SER A 49 9.97 -6.40 -12.00
CA SER A 49 10.90 -5.27 -11.87
C SER A 49 10.17 -4.00 -11.44
N TRP A 50 8.98 -3.76 -12.00
CA TRP A 50 8.14 -2.63 -11.60
C TRP A 50 7.54 -2.79 -10.20
N TYR A 51 7.17 -4.03 -9.84
CA TYR A 51 6.76 -4.40 -8.49
C TYR A 51 7.82 -3.98 -7.44
N ASP A 52 9.07 -4.38 -7.62
CA ASP A 52 10.15 -4.05 -6.67
C ASP A 52 10.43 -2.54 -6.62
N LYS A 53 10.42 -1.87 -7.78
CA LYS A 53 10.57 -0.41 -7.86
C LYS A 53 9.47 0.34 -7.09
N ILE A 54 8.22 -0.16 -7.13
CA ILE A 54 7.12 0.43 -6.35
C ILE A 54 7.31 0.17 -4.86
N ARG A 55 7.71 -1.04 -4.46
CA ARG A 55 7.99 -1.38 -3.06
C ARG A 55 9.06 -0.45 -2.47
N GLU A 56 10.09 -0.15 -3.25
CA GLU A 56 11.25 0.65 -2.84
C GLU A 56 11.07 2.17 -3.03
N ALA A 57 9.91 2.62 -3.52
CA ALA A 57 9.62 4.04 -3.70
C ALA A 57 9.78 4.81 -2.38
N LYS A 58 10.29 6.04 -2.44
CA LYS A 58 10.63 6.82 -1.21
C LYS A 58 9.39 7.34 -0.49
N THR A 59 8.29 7.50 -1.22
CA THR A 59 7.06 8.08 -0.70
C THR A 59 5.83 7.34 -1.21
N PRO A 60 4.75 7.26 -0.41
CA PRO A 60 3.49 6.65 -0.87
C PRO A 60 2.90 7.38 -2.07
N LYS A 61 3.17 8.69 -2.22
CA LYS A 61 2.75 9.46 -3.40
C LYS A 61 3.48 9.00 -4.68
N GLU A 62 4.76 8.67 -4.56
CA GLU A 62 5.55 8.12 -5.66
C GLU A 62 5.08 6.71 -6.03
N ALA A 63 4.91 5.81 -5.03
CA ALA A 63 4.34 4.48 -5.24
C ALA A 63 2.97 4.56 -5.96
N ALA A 64 2.10 5.46 -5.51
CA ALA A 64 0.79 5.68 -6.12
C ALA A 64 0.86 6.29 -7.53
N LYS A 65 1.87 7.11 -7.84
CA LYS A 65 2.11 7.62 -9.19
C LYS A 65 2.56 6.47 -10.10
N MET A 66 3.51 5.66 -9.64
CA MET A 66 4.08 4.54 -10.38
C MET A 66 3.04 3.44 -10.65
N GLY A 67 2.23 3.07 -9.66
CA GLY A 67 1.19 2.06 -9.84
C GLY A 67 -0.04 2.51 -10.65
N ARG A 68 -0.11 3.78 -11.05
CA ARG A 68 -1.08 4.29 -12.02
C ARG A 68 -0.51 4.39 -13.43
N ASN A 69 0.78 4.10 -13.62
CA ASN A 69 1.41 4.13 -14.93
C ASN A 69 0.86 3.00 -15.82
N ARG A 70 0.14 3.37 -16.88
CA ARG A 70 -0.51 2.42 -17.80
C ARG A 70 0.46 1.80 -18.82
N SER A 71 1.72 2.23 -18.84
CA SER A 71 2.76 1.60 -19.67
C SER A 71 3.17 0.22 -19.15
N HIS A 72 2.79 -0.14 -17.92
CA HIS A 72 3.06 -1.46 -17.33
C HIS A 72 1.75 -2.27 -17.27
N PRO A 73 1.76 -3.55 -17.71
CA PRO A 73 0.57 -4.39 -17.70
C PRO A 73 0.18 -4.72 -16.26
N LEU A 74 -1.08 -4.47 -15.90
CA LEU A 74 -1.64 -4.95 -14.63
C LEU A 74 -1.94 -6.45 -14.74
N ARG A 75 -1.98 -7.13 -13.59
CA ARG A 75 -2.55 -8.48 -13.48
C ARG A 75 -4.00 -8.51 -13.98
N ASP A 76 -4.35 -9.58 -14.70
CA ASP A 76 -5.64 -9.69 -15.42
C ASP A 76 -6.87 -9.72 -14.49
N ASP A 77 -6.69 -10.20 -13.27
CA ASP A 77 -7.73 -10.32 -12.24
C ASP A 77 -7.78 -9.12 -11.29
N TRP A 78 -7.05 -8.03 -11.58
CA TRP A 78 -6.90 -6.88 -10.68
C TRP A 78 -8.23 -6.37 -10.10
N GLU A 79 -9.25 -6.21 -10.94
CA GLU A 79 -10.56 -5.71 -10.50
C GLU A 79 -11.28 -6.66 -9.53
N LYS A 80 -10.96 -7.95 -9.55
CA LYS A 80 -11.53 -8.96 -8.65
C LYS A 80 -10.80 -9.03 -7.30
N VAL A 81 -9.49 -8.79 -7.30
CA VAL A 81 -8.63 -9.02 -6.11
C VAL A 81 -8.25 -7.75 -5.33
N LYS A 82 -8.44 -6.56 -5.92
CA LYS A 82 -7.98 -5.29 -5.32
C LYS A 82 -8.47 -5.09 -3.87
N ASP A 83 -9.72 -5.44 -3.59
CA ASP A 83 -10.32 -5.20 -2.26
C ASP A 83 -9.72 -6.15 -1.21
N GLU A 84 -9.51 -7.41 -1.56
CA GLU A 84 -8.83 -8.40 -0.70
C GLU A 84 -7.37 -8.00 -0.44
N ILE A 85 -6.67 -7.54 -1.47
CA ILE A 85 -5.30 -7.04 -1.35
C ILE A 85 -5.27 -5.83 -0.40
N MET A 86 -6.16 -4.86 -0.57
CA MET A 86 -6.21 -3.71 0.34
C MET A 86 -6.53 -4.16 1.78
N GLN A 87 -7.47 -5.07 1.95
CA GLN A 87 -7.83 -5.62 3.25
C GLN A 87 -6.62 -6.25 3.94
N ARG A 88 -5.86 -7.11 3.25
CA ARG A 88 -4.64 -7.73 3.80
C ARG A 88 -3.62 -6.69 4.23
N GLY A 89 -3.34 -5.70 3.38
CA GLY A 89 -2.37 -4.65 3.67
C GLY A 89 -2.80 -3.68 4.79
N VAL A 90 -4.09 -3.46 4.97
CA VAL A 90 -4.63 -2.66 6.08
C VAL A 90 -4.64 -3.48 7.37
N LEU A 91 -5.10 -4.73 7.32
CA LEU A 91 -5.13 -5.63 8.48
C LEU A 91 -3.73 -5.78 9.06
N GLN A 92 -2.75 -6.14 8.22
CA GLN A 92 -1.37 -6.33 8.66
C GLN A 92 -0.77 -5.05 9.25
N LYS A 93 -1.10 -3.87 8.73
CA LYS A 93 -0.70 -2.58 9.32
C LYS A 93 -1.26 -2.39 10.73
N PHE A 94 -2.48 -2.82 11.02
CA PHE A 94 -3.07 -2.65 12.36
C PHE A 94 -2.69 -3.78 13.32
N GLU A 95 -2.36 -4.97 12.83
CA GLU A 95 -1.84 -6.09 13.63
C GLU A 95 -0.35 -5.95 13.94
N ALA A 96 0.41 -5.31 13.04
CA ALA A 96 1.83 -5.06 13.22
C ALA A 96 2.08 -4.38 14.57
N ARG A 97 2.85 -5.06 15.42
CA ARG A 97 3.35 -4.47 16.65
C ARG A 97 4.40 -3.43 16.29
N TRP A 98 3.98 -2.17 16.21
CA TRP A 98 4.88 -1.02 16.21
C TRP A 98 5.69 -1.07 17.50
N ARG A 99 6.89 -1.64 17.48
CA ARG A 99 7.87 -1.39 18.54
C ARG A 99 8.22 0.09 18.45
N ARG A 100 7.68 0.87 19.40
CA ARG A 100 8.07 2.26 19.61
C ARG A 100 9.53 2.34 20.04
#